data_AF-A0A5P9GSB2-F1
#
_entry.id   AF-A0A5P9GSB2-F1
#
_cell.length_a   1.000
_cell.length_b   1.000
_cell.length_c   1.000
_cell.angle_alpha   90.00
_cell.angle_beta   90.00
_cell.angle_gamma   90.00
#
_symmetry.space_group_name_H-M   'P 1'
#
loop_
_entity.id
_entity.type
_entity.pdbx_description
1 polymer ?
#
loop_
_entity_poly.entity_id
_entity_poly.type
_entity_poly.pdbx_seq_one_letter_code
_entity_poly.pdbx_strand_id
1 'polypeptide(L)'
;METKAGDPGAFAHFDLSRVDSPAFVVDAAKLRANCRILADIRDQAASDGGSIKVFAALKAFSMWSTAHIIGEYLDGVCASGLWEARLASEFYDGEIATYSAAFKPEELDEICRLSDHVIFNSPGQLKRAALILDNAAVTGGDVSVGLRINPMVPTGETPKYDPSAPGSRLGFPIDQLDEEAMEGVEGIHFHNLCEQTFEPLQRTWDRVFDAIEPWFGQLKWINMGGGHHITRADYERDELVQFLRDAAADTGAEIIIEPGEAVALDAGILVGTLLDTGFNEVPIGITDVSATCHMPDVLEAPYRPAMLGELQDDSIPIRLGGPSCLAGDVIGDYRLPVPAEPGARFAFLDQAHYSMVKTNTFNGVQLPSIWLWDSDTDALECVKRFDYEDFRDRLS
;
A
#
# COMPACT_ATOMS: atom_id res chain seq x y z
N MET A 1 -14.77 11.61 1.38
CA MET A 1 -13.81 11.99 2.44
C MET A 1 -12.81 12.98 1.84
N GLU A 2 -12.22 13.86 2.65
CA GLU A 2 -11.06 14.63 2.20
C GLU A 2 -9.85 13.70 2.15
N THR A 3 -8.99 13.85 1.14
CA THR A 3 -7.72 13.13 1.09
C THR A 3 -6.84 13.53 2.28
N LYS A 4 -5.99 12.60 2.72
CA LYS A 4 -4.97 12.86 3.76
C LYS A 4 -3.60 13.23 3.18
N ALA A 5 -3.56 13.53 1.88
CA ALA A 5 -2.37 14.07 1.21
C ALA A 5 -1.79 15.25 1.99
N GLY A 6 -0.47 15.26 2.14
CA GLY A 6 0.26 16.31 2.81
C GLY A 6 0.49 17.54 1.93
N ASP A 7 1.46 18.35 2.35
CA ASP A 7 1.98 19.46 1.55
C ASP A 7 2.58 18.93 0.24
N PRO A 8 2.41 19.62 -0.91
CA PRO A 8 2.98 19.19 -2.19
C PRO A 8 4.51 19.03 -2.20
N GLY A 9 5.21 19.54 -1.18
CA GLY A 9 6.65 19.36 -1.03
C GLY A 9 7.40 19.85 -2.25
N ALA A 10 8.32 19.03 -2.75
CA ALA A 10 9.13 19.38 -3.91
C ALA A 10 8.30 19.54 -5.21
N PHE A 11 7.15 18.88 -5.32
CA PHE A 11 6.28 19.00 -6.49
C PHE A 11 5.70 20.42 -6.67
N ALA A 12 5.71 21.26 -5.63
CA ALA A 12 5.38 22.69 -5.75
C ALA A 12 6.27 23.44 -6.76
N HIS A 13 7.43 22.88 -7.10
CA HIS A 13 8.39 23.46 -8.03
C HIS A 13 8.64 22.60 -9.28
N PHE A 14 7.93 21.48 -9.43
CA PHE A 14 8.07 20.61 -10.58
C PHE A 14 7.35 21.19 -11.80
N ASP A 15 8.07 21.34 -12.92
CA ASP A 15 7.49 21.78 -14.18
C ASP A 15 6.73 20.65 -14.88
N LEU A 16 5.40 20.71 -14.81
CA LEU A 16 4.47 19.74 -15.41
C LEU A 16 4.63 19.56 -16.94
N SER A 17 5.32 20.47 -17.64
CA SER A 17 5.57 20.37 -19.09
C SER A 17 6.75 19.46 -19.45
N ARG A 18 7.53 19.01 -18.46
CA ARG A 18 8.68 18.10 -18.67
C ARG A 18 8.28 16.66 -18.96
N VAL A 19 7.02 16.31 -18.72
CA VAL A 19 6.47 14.96 -18.93
C VAL A 19 5.27 15.02 -19.88
N ASP A 20 4.95 13.89 -20.50
CA ASP A 20 3.71 13.70 -21.25
C ASP A 20 2.47 13.74 -20.33
N SER A 21 1.27 13.60 -20.89
CA SER A 21 0.08 13.28 -20.09
C SER A 21 -0.83 12.27 -20.78
N PRO A 22 -1.55 11.46 -20.00
CA PRO A 22 -1.47 11.36 -18.54
C PRO A 22 -0.14 10.73 -18.09
N ALA A 23 0.40 11.15 -16.94
CA ALA A 23 1.69 10.66 -16.43
C ALA A 23 1.73 10.60 -14.90
N PHE A 24 2.18 9.47 -14.34
CA PHE A 24 2.64 9.41 -12.96
C PHE A 24 4.09 9.90 -12.88
N VAL A 25 4.37 10.79 -11.93
CA VAL A 25 5.73 11.22 -11.59
C VAL A 25 5.98 10.89 -10.13
N VAL A 26 6.97 10.05 -9.87
CA VAL A 26 7.36 9.62 -8.51
C VAL A 26 8.67 10.30 -8.14
N ASP A 27 8.78 10.86 -6.94
CA ASP A 27 9.99 11.50 -6.41
C ASP A 27 10.84 10.51 -5.59
N ALA A 28 12.01 10.15 -6.13
CA ALA A 28 13.00 9.29 -5.51
C ALA A 28 13.53 9.87 -4.17
N ALA A 29 13.68 11.19 -4.08
CA ALA A 29 14.16 11.82 -2.85
C ALA A 29 13.14 11.72 -1.72
N LYS A 30 11.86 11.91 -2.04
CA LYS A 30 10.76 11.71 -1.10
C LYS A 30 10.61 10.24 -0.68
N LEU A 31 10.75 9.28 -1.61
CA LEU A 31 10.80 7.85 -1.28
C LEU A 31 11.95 7.53 -0.30
N ARG A 32 13.16 8.02 -0.57
CA ARG A 32 14.32 7.87 0.34
C ARG A 32 14.02 8.46 1.72
N ALA A 33 13.42 9.64 1.78
CA ALA A 33 13.08 10.29 3.04
C ALA A 33 12.05 9.48 3.86
N ASN A 34 11.00 8.97 3.20
CA ASN A 34 10.00 8.10 3.84
C ASN A 34 10.62 6.79 4.34
N CYS A 35 11.41 6.11 3.51
CA CYS A 35 12.09 4.87 3.90
C CYS A 35 13.08 5.07 5.05
N ARG A 36 13.76 6.23 5.09
CA ARG A 36 14.64 6.59 6.21
C ARG A 36 13.89 6.73 7.53
N ILE A 37 12.73 7.37 7.53
CA ILE A 37 11.90 7.47 8.74
C ILE A 37 11.50 6.07 9.26
N LEU A 38 11.13 5.17 8.35
CA LEU A 38 10.78 3.80 8.69
C LEU A 38 11.96 3.01 9.28
N ALA A 39 13.14 3.13 8.66
CA ALA A 39 14.38 2.54 9.17
C ALA A 39 14.79 3.14 10.53
N ASP A 40 14.68 4.46 10.71
CA ASP A 40 15.01 5.12 11.98
C ASP A 40 14.11 4.63 13.13
N ILE A 41 12.83 4.31 12.86
CA ILE A 41 11.93 3.71 13.86
C ILE A 41 12.36 2.30 14.21
N ARG A 42 12.66 1.47 13.22
CA ARG A 42 13.17 0.11 13.42
C ARG A 42 14.43 0.13 14.29
N ASP A 43 15.41 0.94 13.91
CA ASP A 43 16.73 0.97 14.54
C ASP A 43 16.64 1.48 15.99
N GLN A 44 15.77 2.46 16.26
CA GLN A 44 15.52 2.94 17.62
C GLN A 44 14.75 1.94 18.49
N ALA A 45 13.79 1.21 17.92
CA ALA A 45 13.04 0.19 18.65
C ALA A 45 13.92 -1.04 18.95
N ALA A 46 14.83 -1.39 18.05
CA ALA A 46 15.77 -2.51 18.19
C ALA A 46 16.98 -2.23 19.12
N SER A 47 17.16 -0.99 19.60
CA SER A 47 18.39 -0.56 20.29
C SER A 47 18.77 -1.36 21.53
N ASP A 48 17.78 -1.95 22.21
CA ASP A 48 17.97 -2.69 23.46
C ASP A 48 18.04 -4.22 23.24
N GLY A 49 18.21 -4.64 21.98
CA GLY A 49 18.40 -6.04 21.57
C GLY A 49 17.14 -6.75 21.07
N GLY A 50 16.02 -6.04 20.92
CA GLY A 50 14.80 -6.58 20.30
C GLY A 50 14.97 -6.74 18.78
N SER A 51 14.33 -7.76 18.19
CA SER A 51 14.29 -7.94 16.73
C SER A 51 13.06 -7.23 16.16
N ILE A 52 13.29 -6.17 15.39
CA ILE A 52 12.24 -5.39 14.73
C ILE A 52 12.52 -5.40 13.23
N LYS A 53 11.51 -5.67 12.42
CA LYS A 53 11.59 -5.62 10.95
C LYS A 53 10.48 -4.78 10.36
N VAL A 54 10.79 -4.18 9.21
CA VAL A 54 9.87 -3.35 8.45
C VAL A 54 9.80 -3.88 7.02
N PHE A 55 8.61 -4.31 6.60
CA PHE A 55 8.36 -4.81 5.25
C PHE A 55 7.52 -3.81 4.43
N ALA A 56 7.94 -3.51 3.20
CA ALA A 56 7.11 -2.71 2.30
C ALA A 56 5.95 -3.53 1.72
N ALA A 57 4.73 -3.02 1.84
CA ALA A 57 3.56 -3.70 1.28
C ALA A 57 3.36 -3.44 -0.22
N LEU A 58 3.63 -4.44 -1.07
CA LEU A 58 3.62 -4.30 -2.54
C LEU A 58 2.24 -3.96 -3.11
N LYS A 59 1.17 -4.36 -2.41
CA LYS A 59 -0.22 -4.00 -2.73
C LYS A 59 -0.49 -2.49 -2.72
N ALA A 60 0.34 -1.71 -2.02
CA ALA A 60 0.24 -0.27 -1.95
C ALA A 60 1.12 0.38 -3.02
N PHE A 61 2.38 -0.04 -3.12
CA PHE A 61 3.33 0.51 -4.08
C PHE A 61 4.36 -0.54 -4.48
N SER A 62 4.42 -0.85 -5.78
CA SER A 62 5.28 -1.91 -6.33
C SER A 62 5.99 -1.51 -7.62
N MET A 63 6.30 -0.21 -7.79
CA MET A 63 7.13 0.29 -8.89
C MET A 63 8.57 -0.23 -8.76
N TRP A 64 8.83 -1.44 -9.24
CA TRP A 64 10.09 -2.17 -8.99
C TRP A 64 11.36 -1.48 -9.50
N SER A 65 11.26 -0.48 -10.38
CA SER A 65 12.40 0.40 -10.72
C SER A 65 12.97 1.15 -9.50
N THR A 66 12.18 1.35 -8.45
CA THR A 66 12.59 1.95 -7.17
C THR A 66 12.90 0.90 -6.09
N ALA A 67 12.91 -0.40 -6.41
CA ALA A 67 13.13 -1.45 -5.42
C ALA A 67 14.50 -1.33 -4.71
N HIS A 68 15.53 -0.90 -5.45
CA HIS A 68 16.85 -0.62 -4.89
C HIS A 68 16.82 0.47 -3.80
N ILE A 69 15.97 1.50 -3.94
CA ILE A 69 15.79 2.52 -2.90
C ILE A 69 15.17 1.88 -1.66
N ILE A 70 14.17 1.03 -1.82
CA ILE A 70 13.47 0.40 -0.70
C ILE A 70 14.42 -0.55 0.06
N GLY A 71 15.18 -1.38 -0.67
CA GLY A 71 16.13 -2.34 -0.11
C GLY A 71 17.33 -1.72 0.61
N GLU A 72 17.63 -0.44 0.39
CA GLU A 72 18.65 0.28 1.17
C GLU A 72 18.23 0.49 2.64
N TYR A 73 16.93 0.48 2.94
CA TYR A 73 16.40 0.88 4.25
C TYR A 73 15.59 -0.21 4.92
N LEU A 74 14.75 -0.95 4.18
CA LEU A 74 13.77 -1.87 4.72
C LEU A 74 14.24 -3.32 4.66
N ASP A 75 13.69 -4.17 5.53
CA ASP A 75 14.16 -5.55 5.74
C ASP A 75 13.56 -6.57 4.77
N GLY A 76 12.58 -6.14 3.97
CA GLY A 76 11.86 -7.01 3.06
C GLY A 76 10.56 -6.40 2.54
N VAL A 77 9.70 -7.25 2.01
CA VAL A 77 8.42 -6.89 1.41
C VAL A 77 7.32 -7.88 1.77
N CYS A 78 6.08 -7.41 1.79
CA CYS A 78 4.92 -8.30 1.90
C CYS A 78 4.14 -8.38 0.58
N ALA A 79 3.79 -9.61 0.21
CA ALA A 79 3.14 -9.99 -1.03
C ALA A 79 1.74 -10.58 -0.77
N SER A 80 0.82 -10.30 -1.68
CA SER A 80 -0.60 -10.66 -1.60
C SER A 80 -0.95 -11.91 -2.41
N GLY A 81 0.06 -12.72 -2.76
CA GLY A 81 -0.06 -13.93 -3.57
C GLY A 81 1.14 -14.15 -4.49
N LEU A 82 1.03 -15.16 -5.38
CA LEU A 82 2.15 -15.65 -6.19
C LEU A 82 2.80 -14.57 -7.08
N TRP A 83 2.00 -13.71 -7.72
CA TRP A 83 2.55 -12.72 -8.65
C TRP A 83 3.36 -11.64 -7.96
N GLU A 84 2.91 -11.15 -6.79
CA GLU A 84 3.69 -10.22 -5.98
C GLU A 84 4.93 -10.90 -5.38
N ALA A 85 4.84 -12.18 -4.97
CA ALA A 85 6.00 -12.93 -4.48
C ALA A 85 7.06 -13.15 -5.57
N ARG A 86 6.65 -13.40 -6.83
CA ARG A 86 7.57 -13.48 -7.98
C ARG A 86 8.24 -12.13 -8.24
N LEU A 87 7.46 -11.04 -8.27
CA LEU A 87 7.99 -9.70 -8.45
C LEU A 87 8.99 -9.35 -7.33
N ALA A 88 8.65 -9.66 -6.08
CA ALA A 88 9.52 -9.50 -4.92
C ALA A 88 10.85 -10.22 -5.13
N SER A 89 10.81 -11.53 -5.42
CA SER A 89 12.01 -12.33 -5.61
C SER A 89 12.89 -11.90 -6.79
N GLU A 90 12.32 -11.22 -7.79
CA GLU A 90 13.07 -10.76 -8.97
C GLU A 90 13.76 -9.40 -8.75
N PHE A 91 13.16 -8.50 -7.95
CA PHE A 91 13.57 -7.10 -7.91
C PHE A 91 13.80 -6.50 -6.53
N TYR A 92 13.27 -7.10 -5.48
CA TYR A 92 13.35 -6.58 -4.11
C TYR A 92 14.36 -7.40 -3.29
N ASP A 93 15.11 -6.70 -2.45
CA ASP A 93 16.02 -7.30 -1.48
C ASP A 93 15.29 -7.58 -0.15
N GLY A 94 15.86 -8.46 0.66
CA GLY A 94 15.34 -8.81 1.98
C GLY A 94 14.33 -9.95 1.96
N GLU A 95 13.56 -10.05 3.03
CA GLU A 95 12.62 -11.15 3.27
C GLU A 95 11.29 -10.95 2.54
N ILE A 96 10.63 -12.05 2.20
CA ILE A 96 9.34 -12.06 1.52
C ILE A 96 8.30 -12.71 2.44
N ALA A 97 7.34 -11.90 2.89
CA ALA A 97 6.17 -12.36 3.62
C ALA A 97 4.95 -12.44 2.71
N THR A 98 4.45 -13.65 2.43
CA THR A 98 3.28 -13.83 1.57
C THR A 98 2.02 -14.15 2.38
N TYR A 99 1.00 -13.31 2.27
CA TYR A 99 -0.33 -13.55 2.78
C TYR A 99 -1.35 -13.61 1.64
N SER A 100 -2.24 -14.60 1.67
CA SER A 100 -3.46 -14.59 0.89
C SER A 100 -4.65 -15.03 1.74
N ALA A 101 -5.82 -14.44 1.48
CA ALA A 101 -7.07 -14.91 2.08
C ALA A 101 -7.33 -16.39 1.74
N ALA A 102 -6.82 -16.86 0.58
CA ALA A 102 -6.67 -18.26 0.31
C ALA A 102 -5.57 -18.55 -0.71
N PHE A 103 -4.77 -19.59 -0.46
CA PHE A 103 -3.82 -20.14 -1.43
C PHE A 103 -4.47 -21.21 -2.31
N LYS A 104 -4.14 -21.19 -3.60
CA LYS A 104 -4.42 -22.30 -4.49
C LYS A 104 -3.36 -23.40 -4.27
N PRO A 105 -3.74 -24.68 -4.16
CA PRO A 105 -2.79 -25.76 -3.95
C PRO A 105 -1.67 -25.81 -5.00
N GLU A 106 -2.00 -25.54 -6.26
CA GLU A 106 -1.05 -25.55 -7.39
C GLU A 106 -0.06 -24.38 -7.39
N GLU A 107 -0.31 -23.31 -6.62
CA GLU A 107 0.58 -22.15 -6.50
C GLU A 107 1.47 -22.23 -5.24
N LEU A 108 1.06 -23.04 -4.25
CA LEU A 108 1.63 -22.98 -2.91
C LEU A 108 3.08 -23.47 -2.83
N ASP A 109 3.46 -24.50 -3.59
CA ASP A 109 4.85 -25.00 -3.63
C ASP A 109 5.82 -23.89 -4.08
N GLU A 110 5.43 -23.12 -5.09
CA GLU A 110 6.24 -22.01 -5.57
C GLU A 110 6.24 -20.85 -4.57
N ILE A 111 5.10 -20.53 -3.95
CA ILE A 111 5.05 -19.50 -2.91
C ILE A 111 5.99 -19.85 -1.74
N CYS A 112 6.02 -21.11 -1.29
CA CYS A 112 6.91 -21.55 -0.22
C CYS A 112 8.39 -21.46 -0.62
N ARG A 113 8.73 -21.64 -1.90
CA ARG A 113 10.09 -21.47 -2.40
C ARG A 113 10.53 -20.00 -2.46
N LEU A 114 9.58 -19.10 -2.68
CA LEU A 114 9.83 -17.66 -2.85
C LEU A 114 9.76 -16.87 -1.55
N SER A 115 9.13 -17.41 -0.50
CA SER A 115 8.78 -16.65 0.71
C SER A 115 9.47 -17.20 1.94
N ASP A 116 9.94 -16.30 2.80
CA ASP A 116 10.42 -16.60 4.15
C ASP A 116 9.26 -16.83 5.12
N HIS A 117 8.15 -16.09 4.93
CA HIS A 117 6.92 -16.26 5.71
C HIS A 117 5.73 -16.58 4.81
N VAL A 118 4.95 -17.62 5.16
CA VAL A 118 3.68 -17.93 4.49
C VAL A 118 2.55 -17.92 5.51
N ILE A 119 1.62 -16.98 5.31
CA ILE A 119 0.62 -16.62 6.32
C ILE A 119 -0.75 -17.10 5.86
N PHE A 120 -1.29 -18.09 6.56
CA PHE A 120 -2.59 -18.66 6.27
C PHE A 120 -3.73 -17.86 6.91
N ASN A 121 -4.86 -17.78 6.23
CA ASN A 121 -6.03 -17.06 6.73
C ASN A 121 -6.86 -17.85 7.76
N SER A 122 -6.66 -19.17 7.85
CA SER A 122 -7.38 -20.05 8.78
C SER A 122 -6.61 -21.35 9.06
N PRO A 123 -6.78 -21.96 10.26
CA PRO A 123 -6.16 -23.25 10.59
C PRO A 123 -6.58 -24.37 9.64
N GLY A 124 -7.84 -24.37 9.19
CA GLY A 124 -8.33 -25.35 8.23
C GLY A 124 -7.62 -25.31 6.88
N GLN A 125 -7.13 -24.15 6.44
CA GLN A 125 -6.32 -24.06 5.21
C GLN A 125 -4.90 -24.56 5.45
N LEU A 126 -4.29 -24.19 6.58
CA LEU A 126 -2.98 -24.70 7.00
C LEU A 126 -2.97 -26.24 7.04
N LYS A 127 -3.98 -26.85 7.67
CA LYS A 127 -4.13 -28.31 7.73
C LYS A 127 -4.23 -28.98 6.36
N ARG A 128 -4.87 -28.33 5.37
CA ARG A 128 -4.94 -28.83 3.99
C ARG A 128 -3.63 -28.66 3.23
N ALA A 129 -2.80 -27.71 3.63
CA ALA A 129 -1.49 -27.42 3.04
C ALA A 129 -0.36 -28.29 3.61
N ALA A 130 -0.59 -29.03 4.69
CA ALA A 130 0.45 -29.78 5.42
C ALA A 130 1.40 -30.61 4.52
N LEU A 131 0.86 -31.41 3.59
CA LEU A 131 1.70 -32.22 2.69
C LEU A 131 2.57 -31.37 1.73
N ILE A 132 2.10 -30.18 1.35
CA ILE A 132 2.86 -29.26 0.49
C ILE A 132 3.97 -28.60 1.31
N LEU A 133 3.67 -28.20 2.55
CA LEU A 133 4.65 -27.64 3.49
C LEU A 133 5.74 -28.66 3.85
N ASP A 134 5.35 -29.92 4.12
CA ASP A 134 6.29 -31.02 4.35
C ASP A 134 7.22 -31.23 3.15
N ASN A 135 6.68 -31.17 1.93
CA ASN A 135 7.46 -31.28 0.71
C ASN A 135 8.43 -30.10 0.54
N ALA A 136 7.97 -28.87 0.79
CA ALA A 136 8.80 -27.67 0.72
C ALA A 136 9.99 -27.73 1.70
N ALA A 137 9.74 -28.17 2.94
CA ALA A 137 10.78 -28.33 3.95
C ALA A 137 11.87 -29.34 3.53
N VAL A 138 11.51 -30.41 2.81
CA VAL A 138 12.46 -31.41 2.33
C VAL A 138 13.23 -30.94 1.08
N THR A 139 12.62 -30.11 0.24
CA THR A 139 13.24 -29.61 -1.01
C THR A 139 14.07 -28.34 -0.83
N GLY A 140 14.17 -27.84 0.41
CA GLY A 140 15.04 -26.72 0.79
C GLY A 140 14.33 -25.38 0.97
N GLY A 141 12.99 -25.35 1.01
CA GLY A 141 12.22 -24.20 1.46
C GLY A 141 12.10 -24.22 2.98
N ASP A 142 12.84 -23.36 3.67
CA ASP A 142 12.69 -23.14 5.12
C ASP A 142 11.69 -22.00 5.35
N VAL A 143 10.41 -22.30 5.12
CA VAL A 143 9.34 -21.30 5.25
C VAL A 143 8.77 -21.30 6.66
N SER A 144 8.73 -20.13 7.29
CA SER A 144 8.07 -19.95 8.58
C SER A 144 6.56 -19.75 8.37
N VAL A 145 5.79 -20.67 8.94
CA VAL A 145 4.33 -20.69 8.78
C VAL A 145 3.66 -19.77 9.78
N GLY A 146 2.76 -18.93 9.31
CA GLY A 146 1.97 -18.04 10.16
C GLY A 146 0.46 -18.20 10.03
N LEU A 147 -0.26 -17.70 11.03
CA LEU A 147 -1.70 -17.58 11.02
C LEU A 147 -2.11 -16.09 11.08
N ARG A 148 -2.89 -15.64 10.11
CA ARG A 148 -3.56 -14.34 10.22
C ARG A 148 -4.72 -14.47 11.20
N ILE A 149 -4.71 -13.68 12.25
CA ILE A 149 -5.80 -13.55 13.21
C ILE A 149 -6.64 -12.31 12.91
N ASN A 150 -7.91 -12.36 13.27
CA ASN A 150 -8.81 -11.21 13.27
C ASN A 150 -8.93 -10.72 14.72
N PRO A 151 -8.39 -9.55 15.06
CA PRO A 151 -8.46 -9.01 16.42
C PRO A 151 -9.89 -8.75 16.92
N MET A 152 -10.87 -8.66 16.01
CA MET A 152 -12.25 -8.26 16.30
C MET A 152 -12.34 -6.86 16.93
N VAL A 153 -11.37 -6.00 16.60
CA VAL A 153 -11.33 -4.59 16.96
C VAL A 153 -11.47 -3.77 15.67
N PRO A 154 -12.70 -3.36 15.30
CA PRO A 154 -12.89 -2.43 14.20
C PRO A 154 -12.24 -1.08 14.52
N THR A 155 -11.52 -0.53 13.55
CA THR A 155 -10.88 0.78 13.63
C THR A 155 -11.34 1.71 12.50
N GLY A 156 -11.81 1.17 11.38
CA GLY A 156 -12.16 1.92 10.18
C GLY A 156 -13.51 2.62 10.31
N GLU A 157 -13.60 3.82 9.73
CA GLU A 157 -14.85 4.59 9.73
C GLU A 157 -15.95 3.94 8.89
N THR A 158 -15.55 3.25 7.82
CA THR A 158 -16.46 2.57 6.90
C THR A 158 -16.29 1.05 7.03
N PRO A 159 -17.31 0.32 7.53
CA PRO A 159 -17.22 -1.13 7.79
C PRO A 159 -16.80 -1.98 6.59
N LYS A 160 -17.08 -1.53 5.36
CA LYS A 160 -16.71 -2.23 4.13
C LYS A 160 -15.18 -2.37 3.96
N TYR A 161 -14.40 -1.45 4.52
CA TYR A 161 -12.94 -1.41 4.38
C TYR A 161 -12.20 -1.86 5.65
N ASP A 162 -12.93 -2.18 6.71
CA ASP A 162 -12.34 -2.59 7.97
C ASP A 162 -12.14 -4.13 7.99
N PRO A 163 -10.88 -4.61 8.07
CA PRO A 163 -10.59 -6.04 8.11
C PRO A 163 -11.13 -6.76 9.36
N SER A 164 -11.47 -6.03 10.42
CA SER A 164 -12.04 -6.55 11.66
C SER A 164 -13.54 -6.25 11.82
N ALA A 165 -14.22 -5.74 10.78
CA ALA A 165 -15.67 -5.59 10.81
C ALA A 165 -16.39 -6.93 11.04
N PRO A 166 -17.55 -6.94 11.71
CA PRO A 166 -18.37 -8.14 11.86
C PRO A 166 -18.65 -8.81 10.53
N GLY A 167 -18.36 -10.12 10.43
CA GLY A 167 -18.51 -10.89 9.19
C GLY A 167 -17.34 -10.73 8.21
N SER A 168 -16.23 -10.11 8.61
CA SER A 168 -15.01 -10.07 7.81
C SER A 168 -14.52 -11.47 7.45
N ARG A 169 -14.03 -11.60 6.21
CA ARG A 169 -13.39 -12.82 5.70
C ARG A 169 -11.90 -12.91 6.03
N LEU A 170 -11.33 -11.87 6.64
CA LEU A 170 -9.89 -11.72 6.84
C LEU A 170 -9.51 -12.09 8.26
N GLY A 171 -8.60 -13.06 8.39
CA GLY A 171 -8.10 -13.58 9.65
C GLY A 171 -9.05 -14.54 10.37
N PHE A 172 -8.47 -15.42 11.17
CA PHE A 172 -9.20 -16.31 12.06
C PHE A 172 -9.60 -15.56 13.35
N PRO A 173 -10.87 -15.57 13.77
CA PRO A 173 -11.32 -14.82 14.95
C PRO A 173 -10.51 -15.14 16.19
N ILE A 174 -9.99 -14.10 16.85
CA ILE A 174 -9.07 -14.26 17.99
C ILE A 174 -9.71 -14.96 19.20
N ASP A 175 -11.04 -14.88 19.34
CA ASP A 175 -11.81 -15.54 20.39
C ASP A 175 -12.02 -17.04 20.15
N GLN A 176 -11.60 -17.55 18.99
CA GLN A 176 -11.66 -18.97 18.61
C GLN A 176 -10.29 -19.64 18.65
N LEU A 177 -9.23 -18.92 19.06
CA LEU A 177 -7.90 -19.52 19.19
C LEU A 177 -7.89 -20.57 20.29
N ASP A 178 -7.39 -21.75 19.94
CA ASP A 178 -7.13 -22.88 20.83
C ASP A 178 -5.84 -23.60 20.40
N GLU A 179 -5.49 -24.66 21.13
CA GLU A 179 -4.29 -25.46 20.83
C GLU A 179 -4.33 -26.10 19.43
N GLU A 180 -5.50 -26.52 18.93
CA GLU A 180 -5.63 -27.12 17.59
C GLU A 180 -5.43 -26.05 16.49
N ALA A 181 -5.97 -24.84 16.69
CA ALA A 181 -5.81 -23.73 15.76
C ALA A 181 -4.36 -23.28 15.61
N MET A 182 -3.55 -23.44 16.66
CA MET A 182 -2.15 -23.02 16.73
C MET A 182 -1.15 -24.14 16.39
N GLU A 183 -1.60 -25.35 16.04
CA GLU A 183 -0.72 -26.46 15.65
C GLU A 183 0.09 -26.10 14.39
N GLY A 184 1.42 -26.12 14.49
CA GLY A 184 2.34 -25.81 13.39
C GLY A 184 2.46 -24.31 13.04
N VAL A 185 1.85 -23.43 13.83
CA VAL A 185 1.96 -21.98 13.67
C VAL A 185 3.22 -21.48 14.37
N GLU A 186 4.11 -20.81 13.64
CA GLU A 186 5.34 -20.23 14.19
C GLU A 186 5.24 -18.71 14.39
N GLY A 187 4.25 -18.06 13.79
CA GLY A 187 4.00 -16.64 13.98
C GLY A 187 2.57 -16.24 13.69
N ILE A 188 2.22 -15.04 14.11
CA ILE A 188 0.88 -14.49 13.94
C ILE A 188 0.93 -13.20 13.14
N HIS A 189 -0.13 -12.95 12.39
CA HIS A 189 -0.32 -11.70 11.67
C HIS A 189 -1.68 -11.11 12.00
N PHE A 190 -1.74 -9.83 12.34
CA PHE A 190 -2.99 -9.08 12.32
C PHE A 190 -2.82 -7.78 11.54
N HIS A 191 -3.90 -7.36 10.89
CA HIS A 191 -3.93 -6.10 10.15
C HIS A 191 -5.37 -5.63 10.08
N ASN A 192 -5.64 -4.51 10.74
CA ASN A 192 -6.96 -3.89 10.86
C ASN A 192 -6.89 -2.36 10.86
N LEU A 193 -5.72 -1.76 10.60
CA LEU A 193 -5.58 -0.31 10.44
C LEU A 193 -5.72 0.10 8.97
N CYS A 194 -6.19 1.32 8.74
CA CYS A 194 -6.29 1.94 7.43
C CYS A 194 -6.23 3.46 7.57
N GLU A 195 -5.19 4.08 7.00
CA GLU A 195 -4.94 5.53 7.05
C GLU A 195 -4.97 6.15 8.46
N GLN A 196 -4.35 5.50 9.45
CA GLN A 196 -4.47 5.88 10.86
C GLN A 196 -3.17 6.32 11.52
N THR A 197 -3.31 7.05 12.63
CA THR A 197 -2.23 7.38 13.57
C THR A 197 -1.94 6.20 14.51
N PHE A 198 -1.19 6.38 15.59
CA PHE A 198 -0.74 5.28 16.45
C PHE A 198 -1.86 4.64 17.31
N GLU A 199 -2.78 5.44 17.88
CA GLU A 199 -3.77 4.98 18.88
C GLU A 199 -4.54 3.68 18.49
N PRO A 200 -5.02 3.51 17.24
CA PRO A 200 -5.74 2.28 16.86
C PRO A 200 -4.88 1.00 16.92
N LEU A 201 -3.56 1.10 16.73
CA LEU A 201 -2.64 -0.02 16.92
C LEU A 201 -2.62 -0.44 18.39
N GLN A 202 -2.43 0.52 19.30
CA GLN A 202 -2.41 0.25 20.73
C GLN A 202 -3.69 -0.45 21.18
N ARG A 203 -4.86 0.08 20.79
CA ARG A 203 -6.16 -0.54 21.10
C ARG A 203 -6.30 -1.96 20.55
N THR A 204 -5.74 -2.22 19.38
CA THR A 204 -5.73 -3.56 18.79
C THR A 204 -4.82 -4.48 19.60
N TRP A 205 -3.64 -4.00 19.97
CA TRP A 205 -2.66 -4.74 20.75
C TRP A 205 -3.17 -5.11 22.13
N ASP A 206 -3.86 -4.21 22.83
CA ASP A 206 -4.46 -4.50 24.15
C ASP A 206 -5.36 -5.74 24.09
N ARG A 207 -6.06 -5.95 22.97
CA ARG A 207 -6.90 -7.15 22.76
C ARG A 207 -6.09 -8.37 22.31
N VAL A 208 -5.10 -8.15 21.45
CA VAL A 208 -4.27 -9.22 20.88
C VAL A 208 -3.38 -9.84 21.96
N PHE A 209 -2.68 -9.01 22.73
CA PHE A 209 -1.71 -9.40 23.75
C PHE A 209 -2.26 -10.47 24.70
N ASP A 210 -3.37 -10.18 25.37
CA ASP A 210 -4.01 -11.10 26.32
C ASP A 210 -4.41 -12.43 25.67
N ALA A 211 -4.83 -12.39 24.40
CA ALA A 211 -5.25 -13.58 23.71
C ALA A 211 -4.07 -14.46 23.32
N ILE A 212 -2.91 -13.88 22.99
CA ILE A 212 -1.76 -14.62 22.45
C ILE A 212 -0.71 -14.98 23.51
N GLU A 213 -0.81 -14.42 24.73
CA GLU A 213 0.08 -14.69 25.87
C GLU A 213 0.38 -16.18 26.09
N PRO A 214 -0.61 -17.11 26.00
CA PRO A 214 -0.35 -18.54 26.16
C PRO A 214 0.69 -19.12 25.18
N TRP A 215 0.97 -18.43 24.07
CA TRP A 215 1.84 -18.89 22.98
C TRP A 215 3.13 -18.08 22.82
N PHE A 216 3.49 -17.15 23.72
CA PHE A 216 4.74 -16.38 23.59
C PHE A 216 6.00 -17.26 23.43
N GLY A 217 6.06 -18.41 24.10
CA GLY A 217 7.18 -19.36 23.93
C GLY A 217 7.20 -20.12 22.59
N GLN A 218 6.11 -20.06 21.82
CA GLN A 218 5.94 -20.71 20.51
C GLN A 218 6.13 -19.70 19.35
N LEU A 219 5.72 -18.45 19.53
CA LEU A 219 5.73 -17.43 18.48
C LEU A 219 7.16 -16.91 18.25
N LYS A 220 7.72 -17.21 17.09
CA LYS A 220 9.00 -16.65 16.62
C LYS A 220 8.86 -15.21 16.17
N TRP A 221 7.71 -14.86 15.60
CA TRP A 221 7.44 -13.52 15.08
C TRP A 221 5.97 -13.12 15.23
N ILE A 222 5.75 -11.82 15.36
CA ILE A 222 4.44 -11.17 15.45
C ILE A 222 4.42 -10.03 14.42
N ASN A 223 3.61 -10.22 13.38
CA ASN A 223 3.42 -9.25 12.33
C ASN A 223 2.17 -8.42 12.60
N MET A 224 2.36 -7.14 12.87
CA MET A 224 1.31 -6.19 13.24
C MET A 224 0.67 -5.51 12.02
N GLY A 225 1.09 -5.91 10.81
CA GLY A 225 0.55 -5.40 9.56
C GLY A 225 0.89 -3.94 9.32
N GLY A 226 0.14 -3.32 8.41
CA GLY A 226 0.28 -1.91 8.04
C GLY A 226 -1.00 -1.09 8.27
N GLY A 227 -1.16 -0.03 7.48
CA GLY A 227 -2.31 0.89 7.56
C GLY A 227 -2.05 2.15 8.39
N HIS A 228 -0.81 2.36 8.78
CA HIS A 228 -0.37 3.46 9.62
C HIS A 228 0.23 4.56 8.74
N HIS A 229 0.00 5.82 9.09
CA HIS A 229 0.58 7.00 8.44
C HIS A 229 1.93 7.39 9.04
N ILE A 230 2.82 6.41 9.25
CA ILE A 230 4.08 6.59 10.02
C ILE A 230 4.95 7.75 9.51
N THR A 231 4.96 7.99 8.20
CA THR A 231 5.78 9.03 7.55
C THR A 231 5.11 10.40 7.50
N ARG A 232 3.86 10.52 7.96
CA ARG A 232 3.13 11.79 8.07
C ARG A 232 3.65 12.64 9.24
N ALA A 233 3.68 13.96 9.09
CA ALA A 233 4.40 14.84 10.02
C ALA A 233 3.89 14.79 11.49
N ASP A 234 2.60 14.52 11.68
CA ASP A 234 1.89 14.47 12.96
C ASP A 234 1.72 13.06 13.54
N TYR A 235 2.37 12.03 12.98
CA TYR A 235 2.33 10.68 13.53
C TYR A 235 3.17 10.56 14.81
N GLU A 236 2.67 9.83 15.82
CA GLU A 236 3.27 9.66 17.15
C GLU A 236 4.42 8.63 17.15
N ARG A 237 5.50 8.93 16.42
CA ARG A 237 6.62 8.00 16.18
C ARG A 237 7.34 7.55 17.46
N ASP A 238 7.53 8.45 18.42
CA ASP A 238 8.20 8.13 19.68
C ASP A 238 7.37 7.10 20.48
N GLU A 239 6.03 7.21 20.44
CA GLU A 239 5.12 6.25 21.06
C GLU A 239 5.19 4.89 20.34
N LEU A 240 5.24 4.89 19.00
CA LEU A 240 5.42 3.66 18.22
C LEU A 240 6.76 2.97 18.54
N VAL A 241 7.86 3.72 18.64
CA VAL A 241 9.19 3.16 18.99
C VAL A 241 9.13 2.48 20.35
N GLN A 242 8.56 3.14 21.36
CA GLN A 242 8.44 2.57 22.70
C GLN A 242 7.53 1.33 22.69
N PHE A 243 6.42 1.40 21.98
CA PHE A 243 5.49 0.28 21.84
C PHE A 243 6.11 -0.95 21.20
N LEU A 244 6.84 -0.79 20.08
CA LEU A 244 7.50 -1.90 19.39
C LEU A 244 8.56 -2.55 20.27
N ARG A 245 9.29 -1.74 21.05
CA ARG A 245 10.27 -2.22 22.02
C ARG A 245 9.61 -3.04 23.12
N ASP A 246 8.54 -2.54 23.70
CA ASP A 246 7.81 -3.22 24.78
C ASP A 246 7.19 -4.53 24.26
N ALA A 247 6.58 -4.52 23.07
CA ALA A 247 6.04 -5.72 22.44
C ALA A 247 7.13 -6.79 22.18
N ALA A 248 8.30 -6.39 21.69
CA ALA A 248 9.41 -7.32 21.50
C ALA A 248 9.92 -7.90 22.83
N ALA A 249 10.03 -7.07 23.88
CA ALA A 249 10.50 -7.48 25.20
C ALA A 249 9.51 -8.40 25.92
N ASP A 250 8.22 -8.07 25.87
CA ASP A 250 7.16 -8.81 26.57
C ASP A 250 6.90 -10.18 25.92
N THR A 251 6.98 -10.25 24.59
CA THR A 251 6.68 -11.49 23.84
C THR A 251 7.92 -12.34 23.56
N GLY A 252 9.10 -11.72 23.47
CA GLY A 252 10.34 -12.37 23.02
C GLY A 252 10.36 -12.69 21.52
N ALA A 253 9.33 -12.30 20.77
CA ALA A 253 9.20 -12.54 19.34
C ALA A 253 9.83 -11.40 18.52
N GLU A 254 10.17 -11.71 17.27
CA GLU A 254 10.47 -10.66 16.29
C GLU A 254 9.19 -9.89 15.92
N ILE A 255 9.24 -8.56 16.00
CA ILE A 255 8.10 -7.72 15.68
C ILE A 255 8.25 -7.20 14.25
N ILE A 256 7.23 -7.43 13.43
CA ILE A 256 7.19 -7.01 12.03
C ILE A 256 6.07 -5.98 11.84
N ILE A 257 6.35 -4.89 11.15
CA ILE A 257 5.33 -3.96 10.63
C ILE A 257 5.38 -3.90 9.09
N GLU A 258 4.23 -3.71 8.45
CA GLU A 258 4.07 -3.76 6.99
C GLU A 258 3.58 -2.43 6.39
N PRO A 259 4.31 -1.30 6.54
CA PRO A 259 3.93 -0.05 5.91
C PRO A 259 3.81 -0.20 4.39
N GLY A 260 2.66 0.21 3.84
CA GLY A 260 2.42 0.30 2.40
C GLY A 260 2.44 1.76 1.95
N GLU A 261 1.32 2.44 2.18
CA GLU A 261 1.16 3.87 1.93
C GLU A 261 2.29 4.71 2.53
N ALA A 262 2.68 4.46 3.79
CA ALA A 262 3.76 5.23 4.43
C ALA A 262 5.10 5.19 3.66
N VAL A 263 5.36 4.17 2.84
CA VAL A 263 6.56 4.11 1.97
C VAL A 263 6.48 5.17 0.88
N ALA A 264 5.32 5.33 0.23
CA ALA A 264 5.13 6.19 -0.94
C ALA A 264 4.21 7.41 -0.71
N LEU A 265 3.90 7.71 0.56
CA LEU A 265 3.09 8.86 0.96
C LEU A 265 3.71 10.17 0.47
N ASP A 266 2.91 10.98 -0.22
CA ASP A 266 3.30 12.23 -0.88
C ASP A 266 4.44 12.09 -1.90
N ALA A 267 4.79 10.87 -2.30
CA ALA A 267 5.92 10.60 -3.17
C ALA A 267 5.58 10.60 -4.66
N GLY A 268 4.33 10.83 -5.05
CA GLY A 268 4.00 10.94 -6.46
C GLY A 268 2.76 11.71 -6.80
N ILE A 269 2.76 12.24 -8.01
CA ILE A 269 1.66 13.02 -8.61
C ILE A 269 1.15 12.35 -9.88
N LEU A 270 -0.12 12.57 -10.20
CA LEU A 270 -0.71 12.22 -11.50
C LEU A 270 -0.95 13.49 -12.31
N VAL A 271 -0.14 13.69 -13.33
CA VAL A 271 -0.18 14.83 -14.24
C VAL A 271 -1.20 14.57 -15.35
N GLY A 272 -2.05 15.57 -15.61
CA GLY A 272 -3.08 15.53 -16.63
C GLY A 272 -3.17 16.81 -17.44
N THR A 273 -3.92 16.73 -18.54
CA THR A 273 -4.28 17.85 -19.41
C THR A 273 -5.79 17.95 -19.54
N LEU A 274 -6.31 19.17 -19.46
CA LEU A 274 -7.68 19.50 -19.82
C LEU A 274 -7.81 19.45 -21.36
N LEU A 275 -8.60 18.52 -21.89
CA LEU A 275 -8.76 18.32 -23.34
C LEU A 275 -9.90 19.13 -23.93
N ASP A 276 -10.98 19.31 -23.16
CA ASP A 276 -12.15 20.07 -23.60
C ASP A 276 -12.87 20.72 -22.42
N THR A 277 -13.66 21.75 -22.70
CA THR A 277 -14.44 22.48 -21.69
C THR A 277 -15.84 22.77 -22.19
N GLY A 278 -16.82 22.71 -21.31
CA GLY A 278 -18.21 22.97 -21.63
C GLY A 278 -19.02 23.45 -20.43
N PHE A 279 -20.32 23.59 -20.65
CA PHE A 279 -21.26 23.97 -19.60
C PHE A 279 -22.52 23.11 -19.70
N ASN A 280 -22.89 22.48 -18.60
CA ASN A 280 -24.18 21.83 -18.43
C ASN A 280 -24.59 21.92 -16.96
N GLU A 281 -25.39 22.95 -16.63
CA GLU A 281 -25.72 23.41 -15.27
C GLU A 281 -24.52 23.90 -14.45
N VAL A 282 -23.37 23.26 -14.59
CA VAL A 282 -22.06 23.62 -14.04
C VAL A 282 -21.01 23.68 -15.16
N PRO A 283 -19.87 24.38 -14.96
CA PRO A 283 -18.71 24.25 -15.83
C PRO A 283 -18.18 22.82 -15.80
N ILE A 284 -17.83 22.27 -16.97
CA ILE A 284 -17.33 20.91 -17.13
C ILE A 284 -15.99 20.96 -17.86
N GLY A 285 -15.04 20.18 -17.38
CA GLY A 285 -13.76 19.93 -18.02
C GLY A 285 -13.59 18.44 -18.30
N ILE A 286 -13.23 18.08 -19.53
CA ILE A 286 -12.87 16.71 -19.89
C ILE A 286 -11.35 16.61 -19.90
N THR A 287 -10.79 15.69 -19.12
CA THR A 287 -9.34 15.51 -18.99
C THR A 287 -8.87 14.23 -19.67
N ASP A 288 -7.57 14.09 -19.85
CA ASP A 288 -6.94 12.80 -20.24
C ASP A 288 -6.70 11.85 -19.06
N VAL A 289 -7.04 12.27 -17.83
CA VAL A 289 -7.01 11.47 -16.61
C VAL A 289 -8.39 10.87 -16.33
N SER A 290 -8.45 9.61 -15.92
CA SER A 290 -9.69 8.89 -15.61
C SER A 290 -9.76 8.48 -14.15
N ALA A 291 -10.83 8.86 -13.45
CA ALA A 291 -11.09 8.32 -12.11
C ALA A 291 -11.29 6.80 -12.15
N THR A 292 -11.89 6.28 -13.22
CA THR A 292 -12.15 4.84 -13.37
C THR A 292 -10.89 4.04 -13.67
N CYS A 293 -10.02 4.60 -14.53
CA CYS A 293 -8.91 3.85 -15.10
C CYS A 293 -7.57 4.15 -14.42
N HIS A 294 -7.38 5.38 -13.92
CA HIS A 294 -6.10 5.83 -13.37
C HIS A 294 -6.12 5.99 -11.85
N MET A 295 -7.29 6.25 -11.27
CA MET A 295 -7.48 6.41 -9.82
C MET A 295 -8.73 5.66 -9.32
N PRO A 296 -8.92 4.36 -9.63
CA PRO A 296 -10.15 3.64 -9.26
C PRO A 296 -10.41 3.63 -7.74
N ASP A 297 -9.37 3.79 -6.94
CA ASP A 297 -9.42 4.03 -5.49
C ASP A 297 -10.29 5.23 -5.10
N VAL A 298 -10.29 6.31 -5.88
CA VAL A 298 -11.19 7.47 -5.72
C VAL A 298 -12.66 7.08 -5.79
N LEU A 299 -13.00 6.04 -6.55
CA LEU A 299 -14.36 5.52 -6.67
C LEU A 299 -14.63 4.39 -5.68
N GLU A 300 -13.65 3.53 -5.44
CA GLU A 300 -13.75 2.40 -4.52
C GLU A 300 -13.94 2.89 -3.09
N ALA A 301 -13.14 3.84 -2.61
CA ALA A 301 -13.23 4.44 -1.29
C ALA A 301 -13.42 5.96 -1.45
N PRO A 302 -14.65 6.45 -1.66
CA PRO A 302 -14.89 7.81 -2.16
C PRO A 302 -14.14 8.94 -1.43
N TYR A 303 -13.10 9.47 -2.08
CA TYR A 303 -12.37 10.66 -1.67
C TYR A 303 -12.17 11.62 -2.85
N ARG A 304 -11.70 12.84 -2.60
CA ARG A 304 -11.36 13.81 -3.63
C ARG A 304 -9.85 14.03 -3.60
N PRO A 305 -9.09 13.62 -4.65
CA PRO A 305 -7.65 13.90 -4.72
C PRO A 305 -7.34 15.38 -4.53
N ALA A 306 -6.26 15.70 -3.83
CA ALA A 306 -5.79 17.07 -3.73
C ALA A 306 -5.19 17.49 -5.09
N MET A 307 -5.48 18.71 -5.54
CA MET A 307 -4.89 19.25 -6.76
C MET A 307 -3.74 20.20 -6.41
N LEU A 308 -2.62 20.04 -7.11
CA LEU A 308 -1.46 20.92 -6.97
C LEU A 308 -1.86 22.37 -7.28
N GLY A 309 -1.68 23.27 -6.31
CA GLY A 309 -1.94 24.70 -6.46
C GLY A 309 -3.42 25.06 -6.56
N GLU A 310 -4.34 24.20 -6.12
CA GLU A 310 -5.76 24.51 -6.17
C GLU A 310 -6.10 25.87 -5.53
N LEU A 311 -6.87 26.70 -6.25
CA LEU A 311 -7.27 28.01 -5.73
C LEU A 311 -8.28 27.87 -4.59
N GLN A 312 -8.10 28.70 -3.56
CA GLN A 312 -8.96 28.77 -2.37
C GLN A 312 -9.91 29.98 -2.41
N ASP A 313 -10.22 30.49 -3.60
CA ASP A 313 -11.07 31.66 -3.79
C ASP A 313 -12.55 31.29 -4.04
N ASP A 314 -13.39 32.32 -4.21
CA ASP A 314 -14.82 32.17 -4.46
C ASP A 314 -15.17 31.91 -5.94
N SER A 315 -14.19 31.56 -6.79
CA SER A 315 -14.47 31.23 -8.19
C SER A 315 -15.37 29.99 -8.31
N ILE A 316 -16.10 29.89 -9.42
CA ILE A 316 -16.97 28.74 -9.69
C ILE A 316 -16.07 27.55 -10.05
N PRO A 317 -16.11 26.43 -9.31
CA PRO A 317 -15.30 25.27 -9.64
C PRO A 317 -15.76 24.63 -10.96
N ILE A 318 -14.82 24.02 -11.67
CA ILE A 318 -15.07 23.21 -12.85
C ILE A 318 -15.14 21.73 -12.45
N ARG A 319 -16.18 21.03 -12.92
CA ARG A 319 -16.29 19.58 -12.74
C ARG A 319 -15.36 18.87 -13.72
N LEU A 320 -14.35 18.19 -13.21
CA LEU A 320 -13.44 17.39 -14.00
C LEU A 320 -14.00 15.97 -14.19
N GLY A 321 -14.21 15.60 -15.45
CA GLY A 321 -14.52 14.25 -15.90
C GLY A 321 -13.35 13.66 -16.67
N GLY A 322 -13.27 12.33 -16.68
CA GLY A 322 -12.28 11.62 -17.48
C GLY A 322 -12.77 11.27 -18.89
N PRO A 323 -11.91 10.63 -19.69
CA PRO A 323 -12.18 10.31 -21.10
C PRO A 323 -13.06 9.05 -21.28
N SER A 324 -13.33 8.28 -20.22
CA SER A 324 -14.14 7.06 -20.32
C SER A 324 -15.62 7.40 -20.55
N CYS A 325 -16.31 6.60 -21.37
CA CYS A 325 -17.77 6.77 -21.58
C CYS A 325 -18.63 6.28 -20.39
N LEU A 326 -18.00 5.90 -19.26
CA LEU A 326 -18.70 5.59 -18.02
C LEU A 326 -19.23 6.89 -17.39
N ALA A 327 -20.54 6.96 -17.14
CA ALA A 327 -21.15 8.15 -16.52
C ALA A 327 -20.56 8.50 -15.14
N GLY A 328 -19.99 7.51 -14.45
CA GLY A 328 -19.29 7.68 -13.17
C GLY A 328 -17.81 8.07 -13.28
N ASP A 329 -17.27 8.31 -14.48
CA ASP A 329 -15.88 8.76 -14.66
C ASP A 329 -15.73 10.26 -14.35
N VAL A 330 -16.06 10.61 -13.11
CA VAL A 330 -16.05 11.97 -12.56
C VAL A 330 -15.02 12.02 -11.45
N ILE A 331 -14.05 12.91 -11.58
CA ILE A 331 -12.96 13.07 -10.62
C ILE A 331 -13.37 14.00 -9.47
N GLY A 332 -14.16 15.04 -9.77
CA GLY A 332 -14.65 15.99 -8.78
C GLY A 332 -14.70 17.42 -9.29
N ASP A 333 -15.05 18.35 -8.40
CA ASP A 333 -15.15 19.78 -8.70
C ASP A 333 -13.88 20.49 -8.19
N TYR A 334 -13.19 21.25 -9.04
CA TYR A 334 -11.88 21.85 -8.76
C TYR A 334 -11.77 23.31 -9.19
N ARG A 335 -10.87 24.05 -8.54
CA ARG A 335 -10.45 25.40 -8.98
C ARG A 335 -9.00 25.39 -9.43
N LEU A 336 -8.79 25.35 -10.75
CA LEU A 336 -7.45 25.24 -11.32
C LEU A 336 -6.60 26.49 -11.00
N PRO A 337 -5.29 26.34 -10.73
CA PRO A 337 -4.35 27.46 -10.59
C PRO A 337 -4.14 28.28 -11.87
N VAL A 338 -4.66 27.79 -12.99
CA VAL A 338 -4.52 28.35 -14.34
C VAL A 338 -5.90 28.45 -14.98
N PRO A 339 -6.07 29.29 -16.03
CA PRO A 339 -7.33 29.33 -16.78
C PRO A 339 -7.75 27.93 -17.23
N ALA A 340 -9.01 27.56 -16.96
CA ALA A 340 -9.58 26.28 -17.36
C ALA A 340 -9.92 26.29 -18.84
N GLU A 341 -8.89 26.19 -19.69
CA GLU A 341 -8.98 26.13 -21.15
C GLU A 341 -8.31 24.85 -21.67
N PRO A 342 -8.72 24.30 -22.83
CA PRO A 342 -8.06 23.15 -23.43
C PRO A 342 -6.53 23.35 -23.58
N GLY A 343 -5.76 22.36 -23.14
CA GLY A 343 -4.30 22.41 -23.03
C GLY A 343 -3.78 22.77 -21.64
N ALA A 344 -4.65 23.19 -20.70
CA ALA A 344 -4.25 23.46 -19.33
C ALA A 344 -3.70 22.20 -18.64
N ARG A 345 -2.50 22.32 -18.07
CA ARG A 345 -1.84 21.27 -17.28
C ARG A 345 -2.28 21.35 -15.83
N PHE A 346 -2.48 20.20 -15.21
CA PHE A 346 -2.75 20.08 -13.77
C PHE A 346 -2.09 18.80 -13.22
N ALA A 347 -2.05 18.68 -11.90
CA ALA A 347 -1.61 17.45 -11.26
C ALA A 347 -2.43 17.17 -9.99
N PHE A 348 -2.76 15.89 -9.77
CA PHE A 348 -3.27 15.40 -8.50
C PHE A 348 -2.11 14.92 -7.62
N LEU A 349 -2.17 15.24 -6.34
CA LEU A 349 -1.17 14.88 -5.33
C LEU A 349 -1.44 13.50 -4.75
N ASP A 350 -0.37 12.89 -4.22
CA ASP A 350 -0.42 11.63 -3.47
C ASP A 350 -1.08 10.48 -4.25
N GLN A 351 -0.63 10.28 -5.50
CA GLN A 351 -1.18 9.29 -6.44
C GLN A 351 -0.23 8.12 -6.72
N ALA A 352 0.84 7.97 -5.93
CA ALA A 352 1.78 6.85 -6.09
C ALA A 352 1.25 5.55 -5.46
N HIS A 353 0.80 5.62 -4.21
CA HIS A 353 0.31 4.47 -3.46
C HIS A 353 -1.17 4.20 -3.76
N TYR A 354 -1.54 2.93 -3.84
CA TYR A 354 -2.87 2.38 -4.16
C TYR A 354 -3.51 2.80 -5.49
N SER A 355 -3.09 3.89 -6.13
CA SER A 355 -3.60 4.30 -7.44
C SER A 355 -2.83 3.62 -8.58
N MET A 356 -1.49 3.75 -8.64
CA MET A 356 -0.66 3.19 -9.73
C MET A 356 -0.88 1.68 -9.93
N VAL A 357 -0.91 0.93 -8.84
CA VAL A 357 -1.06 -0.54 -8.84
C VAL A 357 -2.45 -1.03 -9.25
N LYS A 358 -3.46 -0.15 -9.24
CA LYS A 358 -4.84 -0.47 -9.63
C LYS A 358 -5.23 0.04 -11.02
N THR A 359 -4.31 0.69 -11.72
CA THR A 359 -4.58 1.24 -13.05
C THR A 359 -5.10 0.16 -14.01
N ASN A 360 -6.04 0.55 -14.87
CA ASN A 360 -6.64 -0.34 -15.85
C ASN A 360 -6.89 0.39 -17.17
N THR A 361 -7.31 -0.35 -18.19
CA THR A 361 -7.52 0.16 -19.55
C THR A 361 -8.97 0.01 -19.98
N PHE A 362 -9.91 0.16 -19.04
CA PHE A 362 -11.33 0.12 -19.34
C PHE A 362 -11.66 1.17 -20.42
N ASN A 363 -12.57 0.84 -21.34
CA ASN A 363 -12.88 1.63 -22.54
C ASN A 363 -11.69 1.96 -23.47
N GLY A 364 -10.56 1.24 -23.34
CA GLY A 364 -9.36 1.53 -24.12
C GLY A 364 -8.65 2.82 -23.71
N VAL A 365 -8.95 3.34 -22.51
CA VAL A 365 -8.19 4.46 -21.93
C VAL A 365 -6.74 4.03 -21.76
N GLN A 366 -5.82 4.82 -22.32
CA GLN A 366 -4.38 4.55 -22.25
C GLN A 366 -3.89 4.65 -20.81
N LEU A 367 -2.95 3.79 -20.42
CA LEU A 367 -2.30 3.90 -19.11
C LEU A 367 -1.38 5.14 -19.07
N PRO A 368 -1.28 5.84 -17.94
CA PRO A 368 -0.35 6.95 -17.80
C PRO A 368 1.09 6.46 -17.93
N SER A 369 1.96 7.26 -18.55
CA SER A 369 3.40 7.00 -18.50
C SER A 369 3.89 7.05 -17.05
N ILE A 370 5.03 6.41 -16.77
CA ILE A 370 5.64 6.39 -15.44
C ILE A 370 7.01 7.06 -15.54
N TRP A 371 7.21 8.08 -14.70
CA TRP A 371 8.44 8.83 -14.59
C TRP A 371 8.99 8.77 -13.17
N LEU A 372 10.31 8.70 -13.06
CA LEU A 372 11.05 8.83 -11.82
C LEU A 372 11.78 10.17 -11.86
N TRP A 373 11.47 11.04 -10.91
CA TRP A 373 12.15 12.31 -10.69
C TRP A 373 12.91 12.23 -9.38
N ASP A 374 14.04 12.90 -9.27
CA ASP A 374 14.77 13.05 -8.02
C ASP A 374 14.86 14.54 -7.69
N SER A 375 14.12 14.97 -6.68
CA SER A 375 14.02 16.40 -6.35
C SER A 375 15.28 17.01 -5.74
N ASP A 376 16.22 16.19 -5.24
CA ASP A 376 17.51 16.66 -4.74
C ASP A 376 18.46 17.03 -5.90
N THR A 377 18.40 16.28 -7.00
CA THR A 377 19.33 16.38 -8.15
C THR A 377 18.71 16.95 -9.41
N ASP A 378 17.39 17.07 -9.45
CA ASP A 378 16.55 17.39 -10.60
C ASP A 378 16.64 16.40 -11.79
N ALA A 379 17.20 15.21 -11.55
CA ALA A 379 17.24 14.14 -12.54
C ALA A 379 15.82 13.62 -12.82
N LEU A 380 15.49 13.44 -14.10
CA LEU A 380 14.18 12.96 -14.54
C LEU A 380 14.35 11.85 -15.58
N GLU A 381 13.75 10.70 -15.31
CA GLU A 381 13.81 9.50 -16.14
C GLU A 381 12.40 9.02 -16.49
N CYS A 382 12.18 8.71 -17.77
CA CYS A 382 10.98 8.02 -18.21
C CYS A 382 11.17 6.51 -18.02
N VAL A 383 10.52 5.94 -17.01
CA VAL A 383 10.63 4.52 -16.66
C VAL A 383 9.80 3.66 -17.61
N LYS A 384 8.57 4.07 -17.92
CA LYS A 384 7.68 3.28 -18.78
C LYS A 384 6.72 4.16 -19.58
N ARG A 385 6.53 3.79 -20.85
CA ARG A 385 5.38 4.20 -21.67
C ARG A 385 4.59 2.96 -22.03
N PHE A 386 3.28 3.13 -22.18
CA PHE A 386 2.37 2.07 -22.55
C PHE A 386 1.85 2.31 -23.96
N ASP A 387 1.93 1.28 -24.78
CA ASP A 387 1.50 1.29 -26.17
C ASP A 387 0.21 0.48 -26.37
N TYR A 388 -0.25 0.38 -27.61
CA TYR A 388 -1.47 -0.35 -27.93
C TYR A 388 -1.40 -1.84 -27.55
N GLU A 389 -0.22 -2.44 -27.62
CA GLU A 389 0.06 -3.81 -27.21
C GLU A 389 -0.28 -4.07 -25.74
N ASP A 390 0.01 -3.11 -24.84
CA ASP A 390 -0.32 -3.20 -23.41
C ASP A 390 -1.84 -3.26 -23.17
N PHE A 391 -2.64 -2.71 -24.08
CA PHE A 391 -4.09 -2.84 -24.07
C PHE A 391 -4.55 -4.15 -24.73
N ARG A 392 -4.05 -4.43 -25.95
CA ARG A 392 -4.49 -5.55 -26.80
C ARG A 392 -4.25 -6.91 -26.15
N ASP A 393 -3.06 -7.11 -25.57
CA ASP A 393 -2.60 -8.45 -25.16
C ASP A 393 -3.15 -8.89 -23.79
N ARG A 394 -4.03 -8.08 -23.17
CA ARG A 394 -4.62 -8.38 -21.85
C ARG A 394 -5.73 -9.44 -21.88
N LEU A 395 -6.44 -9.57 -23.01
CA LEU A 395 -7.69 -10.35 -23.07
C LEU A 395 -7.63 -11.60 -23.95
N SER A 396 -6.73 -11.69 -24.93
CA SER A 396 -6.67 -12.85 -25.85
C SER A 396 -5.35 -13.02 -26.56
#